data_AF-A0A067C500-F1
#
_entry.id   AF-A0A067C500-F1
#
_cell.length_a   1.000
_cell.length_b   1.000
_cell.length_c   1.000
_cell.angle_alpha   90.00
_cell.angle_beta   90.00
_cell.angle_gamma   90.00
#
_symmetry.space_group_name_H-M   'P 1'
#
loop_
_entity.id
_entity.type
_entity.pdbx_description
1 polymer ?
#
loop_
_entity_poly.entity_id
_entity_poly.type
_entity_poly.pdbx_seq_one_letter_code
_entity_poly.pdbx_strand_id
1 'polypeptide(L)'
;MVETKLVVAGALAVPTLYFASVLLRAIASVSLSEGWNHILANVWATSGLLDYVIGLLFAAPYFWLRAPSLPTKLVVVTGVCFLGNVFSVAVFIAYIVRGHGTLREALLPLRKASPPMDSAAPSRLAFIVAALASMVFFVGYCVYCVSVQPISVGWAYIKADTWSYVTVIDVWTGICMVVTYVVVREFHDAKLFCSLLVVALIFLGNGATCFYLLYLALVRFPRGSLRDIFLLNEHILTEDAPLKRPEVSLS
;
A
#
# COMPACT_ATOMS: atom_id res chain seq x y z
N MET A 1 -21.51 9.73 -6.33
CA MET A 1 -20.80 8.84 -5.38
C MET A 1 -20.46 7.47 -5.95
N VAL A 2 -21.41 6.75 -6.58
CA VAL A 2 -21.13 5.46 -7.25
C VAL A 2 -20.16 5.66 -8.43
N GLU A 3 -20.37 6.72 -9.22
CA GLU A 3 -19.52 7.07 -10.37
C GLU A 3 -18.04 7.23 -10.00
N THR A 4 -17.71 7.95 -8.93
CA THR A 4 -16.33 8.14 -8.47
C THR A 4 -15.64 6.81 -8.14
N LYS A 5 -16.35 5.87 -7.52
CA LYS A 5 -15.79 4.54 -7.19
C LYS A 5 -15.49 3.75 -8.46
N LEU A 6 -16.37 3.80 -9.45
CA LEU A 6 -16.18 3.13 -10.73
C LEU A 6 -15.04 3.74 -11.54
N VAL A 7 -14.90 5.06 -11.53
CA VAL A 7 -13.78 5.76 -12.19
C VAL A 7 -12.45 5.35 -11.56
N VAL A 8 -12.33 5.36 -10.23
CA VAL A 8 -11.10 4.96 -9.54
C VAL A 8 -10.81 3.46 -9.73
N ALA A 9 -11.83 2.61 -9.66
CA ALA A 9 -11.70 1.18 -9.96
C ALA A 9 -11.21 0.94 -11.39
N GLY A 10 -11.77 1.65 -12.37
CA GLY A 10 -11.34 1.60 -13.76
C GLY A 10 -9.90 2.08 -13.95
N ALA A 11 -9.52 3.18 -13.30
CA ALA A 11 -8.16 3.71 -13.34
C ALA A 11 -7.14 2.72 -12.77
N LEU A 12 -7.48 1.99 -11.70
CA LEU A 12 -6.64 0.93 -11.13
C LEU A 12 -6.62 -0.33 -12.00
N ALA A 13 -7.71 -0.65 -12.70
CA ALA A 13 -7.78 -1.82 -13.56
C ALA A 13 -6.78 -1.74 -14.73
N VAL A 14 -6.50 -0.54 -15.26
CA VAL A 14 -5.56 -0.35 -16.37
C VAL A 14 -4.16 -0.90 -16.07
N PRO A 15 -3.42 -0.44 -15.03
CA PRO A 15 -2.11 -0.98 -14.70
C PRO A 15 -2.19 -2.46 -14.30
N THR A 16 -3.27 -2.91 -13.63
CA THR A 16 -3.44 -4.33 -13.27
C THR A 16 -3.57 -5.24 -14.50
N LEU A 17 -4.37 -4.85 -15.49
CA LEU A 17 -4.53 -5.61 -16.73
C LEU A 17 -3.24 -5.60 -17.56
N TYR A 18 -2.55 -4.46 -17.57
CA TYR A 18 -1.24 -4.37 -18.20
C TYR A 18 -0.24 -5.32 -17.53
N PHE A 19 -0.14 -5.29 -16.19
CA PHE A 19 0.70 -6.22 -15.44
C PHE A 19 0.35 -7.68 -15.72
N ALA A 20 -0.94 -8.05 -15.70
CA ALA A 20 -1.38 -9.40 -16.03
C ALA A 20 -0.92 -9.84 -17.42
N SER A 21 -0.98 -8.94 -18.42
CA SER A 21 -0.53 -9.25 -19.77
C SER A 21 0.98 -9.49 -19.87
N VAL A 22 1.78 -8.72 -19.12
CA VAL A 22 3.24 -8.86 -19.06
C VAL A 22 3.61 -10.15 -18.30
N LEU A 23 2.94 -10.43 -17.18
CA LEU A 23 3.14 -11.62 -16.36
C LEU A 23 2.81 -12.91 -17.13
N LEU A 24 1.69 -12.96 -17.85
CA LEU A 24 1.31 -14.13 -18.65
C LEU A 24 2.33 -14.42 -19.75
N ARG A 25 2.86 -13.38 -20.40
CA ARG A 25 3.94 -13.53 -21.39
C ARG A 25 5.23 -14.02 -20.73
N ALA A 26 5.58 -13.51 -19.56
CA ALA A 26 6.76 -13.94 -18.82
C ALA A 26 6.72 -15.42 -18.47
N ILE A 27 5.61 -15.88 -17.88
CA ILE A 27 5.38 -17.28 -17.52
C ILE A 27 5.49 -18.20 -18.73
N ALA A 28 5.03 -17.76 -19.90
CA ALA A 28 5.10 -18.54 -21.13
C ALA A 28 6.50 -18.57 -21.77
N SER A 29 7.40 -17.65 -21.41
CA SER A 29 8.66 -17.42 -22.14
C SER A 29 9.92 -17.80 -21.37
N VAL A 30 9.96 -17.60 -20.04
CA VAL A 30 11.16 -17.80 -19.22
C VAL A 30 10.77 -18.46 -17.91
N SER A 31 11.50 -19.49 -17.49
CA SER A 31 11.23 -20.17 -16.22
C SER A 31 11.43 -19.22 -15.02
N LEU A 32 10.67 -19.44 -13.94
CA LEU A 32 10.77 -18.60 -12.74
C LEU A 32 12.16 -18.67 -12.08
N SER A 33 12.81 -19.85 -12.12
CA SER A 33 14.16 -20.06 -11.56
C SER A 33 15.20 -19.21 -12.30
N GLU A 34 15.13 -19.18 -13.62
CA GLU A 34 15.99 -18.33 -14.45
C GLU A 34 15.72 -16.85 -14.19
N GLY A 35 14.44 -16.46 -14.12
CA GLY A 35 14.03 -15.11 -13.77
C GLY A 35 14.59 -14.63 -12.43
N TRP A 36 14.55 -15.49 -11.42
CA TRP A 36 15.12 -15.19 -10.10
C TRP A 36 16.62 -14.90 -10.17
N ASN A 37 17.37 -15.73 -10.90
CA ASN A 37 18.81 -15.54 -11.08
C ASN A 37 19.12 -14.23 -11.81
N HIS A 38 18.32 -13.86 -12.82
CA HIS A 38 18.50 -12.60 -13.56
C HIS A 38 18.24 -11.38 -12.67
N ILE A 39 17.16 -11.41 -11.88
CA ILE A 39 16.84 -10.34 -10.93
C ILE A 39 18.01 -10.12 -9.95
N LEU A 40 18.56 -11.21 -9.39
CA LEU A 40 19.68 -11.13 -8.45
C LEU A 40 21.01 -10.72 -9.10
N ALA A 41 21.16 -10.94 -10.41
CA ALA A 41 22.36 -10.55 -11.15
C ALA A 41 22.45 -9.04 -11.41
N ASN A 42 21.37 -8.28 -11.21
CA ASN A 42 21.35 -6.84 -11.42
C ASN A 42 20.86 -6.08 -10.17
N VAL A 43 21.65 -5.10 -9.71
CA VAL A 43 21.34 -4.35 -8.49
C VAL A 43 20.04 -3.54 -8.59
N TRP A 44 19.68 -3.03 -9.77
CA TRP A 44 18.43 -2.29 -9.96
C TRP A 44 17.21 -3.21 -10.09
N ALA A 45 17.37 -4.40 -10.68
CA ALA A 45 16.31 -5.40 -10.67
C ALA A 45 16.07 -5.94 -9.24
N THR A 46 17.15 -6.19 -8.50
CA THR A 46 17.09 -6.58 -7.09
C THR A 46 16.44 -5.50 -6.24
N SER A 47 16.70 -4.21 -6.48
CA SER A 47 16.03 -3.14 -5.75
C SER A 47 14.52 -3.12 -6.02
N GLY A 48 14.07 -3.42 -7.24
CA GLY A 48 12.64 -3.64 -7.54
C GLY A 48 12.03 -4.81 -6.75
N LEU A 49 12.74 -5.93 -6.62
CA LEU A 49 12.29 -7.05 -5.79
C LEU A 49 12.20 -6.67 -4.31
N LEU A 50 13.19 -5.94 -3.79
CA LEU A 50 13.17 -5.43 -2.42
C LEU A 50 12.00 -4.46 -2.21
N ASP A 51 11.75 -3.58 -3.16
CA ASP A 51 10.63 -2.64 -3.14
C ASP A 51 9.29 -3.40 -3.04
N TYR A 52 9.11 -4.45 -3.85
CA TYR A 52 7.95 -5.34 -3.77
C TYR A 52 7.77 -5.95 -2.37
N VAL A 53 8.83 -6.56 -1.82
CA VAL A 53 8.80 -7.20 -0.50
C VAL A 53 8.44 -6.18 0.59
N ILE A 54 8.97 -4.96 0.50
CA ILE A 54 8.68 -3.88 1.44
C ILE A 54 7.22 -3.42 1.31
N GLY A 55 6.67 -3.39 0.09
CA GLY A 55 5.26 -3.12 -0.15
C GLY A 55 4.31 -4.06 0.59
N LEU A 56 4.75 -5.29 0.91
CA LEU A 56 3.96 -6.23 1.72
C LEU A 56 3.68 -5.70 3.13
N LEU A 57 4.49 -4.79 3.68
CA LEU A 57 4.22 -4.14 4.97
C LEU A 57 2.95 -3.28 4.93
N PHE A 58 2.56 -2.78 3.76
CA PHE A 58 1.25 -2.16 3.58
C PHE A 58 0.19 -3.21 3.23
N ALA A 59 0.41 -3.96 2.16
CA ALA A 59 -0.61 -4.80 1.55
C ALA A 59 -1.08 -5.91 2.51
N ALA A 60 -0.17 -6.71 3.06
CA ALA A 60 -0.55 -7.87 3.88
C ALA A 60 -1.33 -7.47 5.14
N PRO A 61 -0.89 -6.49 5.96
CA PRO A 61 -1.68 -6.02 7.10
C PRO A 61 -3.02 -5.41 6.68
N TYR A 62 -3.06 -4.58 5.63
CA TYR A 62 -4.29 -3.97 5.15
C TYR A 62 -5.34 -5.04 4.80
N PHE A 63 -4.96 -6.03 3.98
CA PHE A 63 -5.85 -7.11 3.57
C PHE A 63 -6.23 -8.03 4.73
N TRP A 64 -5.27 -8.37 5.59
CA TRP A 64 -5.53 -9.18 6.80
C TRP A 64 -6.56 -8.53 7.72
N LEU A 65 -6.43 -7.23 7.96
CA LEU A 65 -7.31 -6.49 8.87
C LEU A 65 -8.71 -6.30 8.28
N ARG A 66 -8.82 -6.27 6.95
CA ARG A 66 -10.07 -6.04 6.24
C ARG A 66 -10.86 -7.33 5.94
N ALA A 67 -10.20 -8.49 5.95
CA ALA A 67 -10.85 -9.78 5.75
C ALA A 67 -11.70 -10.19 6.99
N PRO A 68 -12.95 -10.65 6.80
CA PRO A 68 -13.91 -10.87 7.89
C PRO A 68 -13.67 -12.15 8.69
N SER A 69 -13.00 -13.14 8.10
CA SER A 69 -12.82 -14.48 8.69
C SER A 69 -11.39 -14.97 8.52
N LEU A 70 -10.94 -15.89 9.37
CA LEU A 70 -9.59 -16.47 9.29
C LEU A 70 -9.33 -17.15 7.93
N PRO A 71 -10.25 -17.96 7.35
CA PRO A 71 -10.03 -18.52 6.01
C PRO A 71 -9.80 -17.44 4.95
N THR A 72 -10.60 -16.37 4.95
CA THR A 72 -10.40 -15.27 3.99
C THR A 72 -9.08 -14.54 4.22
N LYS A 73 -8.67 -14.35 5.48
CA LYS A 73 -7.37 -13.75 5.82
C LYS A 73 -6.22 -14.57 5.24
N LEU A 74 -6.25 -15.88 5.44
CA LEU A 74 -5.22 -16.79 4.92
C LEU A 74 -5.18 -16.76 3.39
N VAL A 75 -6.35 -16.84 2.73
CA VAL A 75 -6.44 -16.78 1.26
C VAL A 75 -5.89 -15.47 0.72
N VAL A 76 -6.31 -14.33 1.28
CA VAL A 76 -5.90 -13.03 0.75
C VAL A 76 -4.44 -12.75 1.03
N VAL A 77 -3.91 -13.04 2.22
CA VAL A 77 -2.47 -12.83 2.50
C VAL A 77 -1.60 -13.76 1.67
N THR A 78 -1.99 -15.04 1.51
CA THR A 78 -1.28 -15.96 0.61
C THR A 78 -1.29 -15.42 -0.82
N GLY A 79 -2.45 -14.99 -1.31
CA GLY A 79 -2.56 -14.40 -2.64
C GLY A 79 -1.70 -13.15 -2.81
N VAL A 80 -1.67 -12.25 -1.82
CA VAL A 80 -0.83 -11.05 -1.83
C VAL A 80 0.66 -11.42 -1.90
N CYS A 81 1.11 -12.42 -1.13
CA CYS A 81 2.52 -12.82 -1.10
C CYS A 81 2.99 -13.52 -2.38
N PHE A 82 2.16 -14.39 -2.98
CA PHE A 82 2.57 -15.27 -4.09
C PHE A 82 2.10 -14.79 -5.46
N LEU A 83 0.98 -14.08 -5.55
CA LEU A 83 0.43 -13.55 -6.80
C LEU A 83 0.68 -12.05 -6.95
N GLY A 84 1.31 -11.40 -5.97
CA GLY A 84 1.73 -10.00 -6.03
C GLY A 84 0.59 -8.99 -6.24
N ASN A 85 0.87 -7.89 -6.94
CA ASN A 85 -0.09 -6.80 -7.07
C ASN A 85 -1.18 -7.07 -8.12
N VAL A 86 -1.07 -8.09 -8.99
CA VAL A 86 -2.19 -8.48 -9.86
C VAL A 86 -3.36 -8.99 -9.02
N PHE A 87 -3.06 -9.73 -7.96
CA PHE A 87 -4.06 -10.18 -7.00
C PHE A 87 -4.45 -9.06 -6.03
N SER A 88 -3.45 -8.41 -5.42
CA SER A 88 -3.70 -7.39 -4.39
C SER A 88 -4.57 -6.25 -4.92
N VAL A 89 -4.27 -5.71 -6.09
CA VAL A 89 -5.04 -4.61 -6.69
C VAL A 89 -6.42 -5.08 -7.17
N ALA A 90 -6.56 -6.31 -7.68
CA ALA A 90 -7.87 -6.86 -8.01
C ALA A 90 -8.78 -6.97 -6.78
N VAL A 91 -8.26 -7.45 -5.65
CA VAL A 91 -9.01 -7.49 -4.39
C VAL A 91 -9.34 -6.07 -3.90
N PHE A 92 -8.39 -5.13 -4.02
CA PHE A 92 -8.60 -3.72 -3.68
C PHE A 92 -9.69 -3.06 -4.53
N ILE A 93 -9.74 -3.34 -5.83
CA ILE A 93 -10.81 -2.91 -6.74
C ILE A 93 -12.14 -3.52 -6.31
N ALA A 94 -12.18 -4.83 -6.03
CA ALA A 94 -13.40 -5.50 -5.60
C ALA A 94 -13.97 -4.87 -4.31
N TYR A 95 -13.09 -4.48 -3.41
CA TYR A 95 -13.40 -3.75 -2.20
C TYR A 95 -13.95 -2.34 -2.44
N ILE A 96 -13.43 -1.59 -3.43
CA ILE A 96 -13.99 -0.30 -3.84
C ILE A 96 -15.39 -0.47 -4.42
N VAL A 97 -15.55 -1.41 -5.35
CA VAL A 97 -16.81 -1.61 -6.10
C VAL A 97 -17.92 -2.13 -5.20
N ARG A 98 -17.60 -3.09 -4.30
CA ARG A 98 -18.57 -3.71 -3.39
C ARG A 98 -18.81 -2.91 -2.11
N GLY A 99 -17.94 -1.94 -1.80
CA GLY A 99 -18.09 -1.11 -0.60
C GLY A 99 -19.35 -0.25 -0.67
N HIS A 100 -20.13 -0.25 0.41
CA HIS A 100 -21.26 0.67 0.56
C HIS A 100 -20.77 2.10 0.83
N GLY A 101 -21.58 3.09 0.45
CA GLY A 101 -21.27 4.50 0.71
C GLY A 101 -20.21 5.09 -0.22
N THR A 102 -19.41 6.01 0.32
CA THR A 102 -18.35 6.77 -0.38
C THR A 102 -17.11 5.92 -0.68
N LEU A 103 -16.22 6.42 -1.54
CA LEU A 103 -14.92 5.79 -1.78
C LEU A 103 -14.09 5.68 -0.49
N ARG A 104 -14.18 6.68 0.39
CA ARG A 104 -13.51 6.67 1.70
C ARG A 104 -14.06 5.57 2.60
N GLU A 105 -15.38 5.44 2.72
CA GLU A 105 -16.00 4.34 3.48
C GLU A 105 -15.66 2.96 2.91
N ALA A 106 -15.51 2.86 1.59
CA ALA A 106 -15.10 1.63 0.94
C ALA A 106 -13.62 1.27 1.23
N LEU A 107 -12.72 2.23 1.46
CA LEU A 107 -11.30 1.94 1.73
C LEU A 107 -10.93 1.94 3.22
N LEU A 108 -11.66 2.72 4.01
CA LEU A 108 -11.52 2.94 5.45
C LEU A 108 -12.86 2.64 6.13
N PRO A 109 -13.23 1.35 6.28
CA PRO A 109 -14.57 0.98 6.73
C PRO A 109 -14.80 1.16 8.23
N LEU A 110 -13.75 1.40 9.03
CA LEU A 110 -13.89 1.50 10.49
C LEU A 110 -14.35 2.92 10.86
N ARG A 111 -15.54 3.03 11.45
CA ARG A 111 -16.16 4.33 11.82
C ARG A 111 -15.84 4.82 13.22
N LYS A 112 -15.45 3.91 14.12
CA LYS A 112 -15.12 4.21 15.52
C LYS A 112 -13.80 3.57 15.87
N ALA A 113 -12.95 4.29 16.60
CA ALA A 113 -11.71 3.75 17.12
C ALA A 113 -12.01 2.50 17.94
N SER A 114 -11.23 1.44 17.73
CA SER A 114 -11.29 0.27 18.60
C SER A 114 -10.78 0.67 19.98
N PRO A 115 -11.36 0.16 21.10
CA PRO A 115 -10.84 0.46 22.43
C PRO A 115 -9.34 0.13 22.48
N PRO A 116 -8.54 0.89 23.26
CA PRO A 116 -7.11 0.66 23.30
C PRO A 116 -6.87 -0.73 23.92
N MET A 117 -6.57 -1.72 23.08
CA MET A 117 -5.63 -2.76 23.51
C MET A 117 -4.36 -2.01 23.83
N ASP A 118 -3.82 -2.19 25.05
CA ASP A 118 -2.64 -1.49 25.58
C ASP A 118 -1.76 -0.93 24.47
N SER A 119 -1.55 0.39 24.47
CA SER A 119 -0.90 1.18 23.41
C SER A 119 0.54 0.72 23.04
N ALA A 120 1.05 -0.32 23.72
CA ALA A 120 2.27 -1.05 23.48
C ALA A 120 2.04 -2.52 23.02
N ALA A 121 0.91 -2.83 22.36
CA ALA A 121 0.65 -4.17 21.83
C ALA A 121 1.88 -4.65 21.02
N PRO A 122 2.46 -5.84 21.31
CA PRO A 122 3.68 -6.31 20.66
C PRO A 122 3.64 -6.27 19.13
N SER A 123 2.46 -6.45 18.54
CA SER A 123 2.23 -6.36 17.10
C SER A 123 2.45 -4.96 16.52
N ARG A 124 2.09 -3.89 17.24
CA ARG A 124 2.33 -2.50 16.82
C ARG A 124 3.81 -2.17 16.87
N LEU A 125 4.50 -2.56 17.94
CA LEU A 125 5.94 -2.34 18.05
C LEU A 125 6.69 -3.10 16.96
N ALA A 126 6.37 -4.37 16.74
CA ALA A 126 6.95 -5.18 15.67
C ALA A 126 6.73 -4.54 14.28
N PHE A 127 5.53 -4.01 14.02
CA PHE A 127 5.22 -3.29 12.79
C PHE A 127 6.06 -2.02 12.60
N ILE A 128 6.20 -1.19 13.64
CA ILE A 128 7.02 0.03 13.59
C ILE A 128 8.49 -0.33 13.33
N VAL A 129 9.03 -1.32 14.05
CA VAL A 129 10.41 -1.77 13.88
C VAL A 129 10.62 -2.32 12.46
N ALA A 130 9.70 -3.13 11.95
CA ALA A 130 9.77 -3.65 10.59
C ALA A 130 9.74 -2.53 9.55
N ALA A 131 8.81 -1.56 9.66
CA ALA A 131 8.73 -0.43 8.75
C ALA A 131 9.99 0.46 8.77
N LEU A 132 10.54 0.72 9.97
CA LEU A 132 11.77 1.48 10.11
C LEU A 132 12.97 0.74 9.53
N ALA A 133 13.13 -0.55 9.84
CA ALA A 133 14.22 -1.36 9.34
C ALA A 133 14.16 -1.50 7.81
N SER A 134 12.97 -1.76 7.26
CA SER A 134 12.75 -1.83 5.81
C SER A 134 13.06 -0.50 5.12
N MET A 135 12.64 0.63 5.69
CA MET A 135 12.97 1.96 5.14
C MET A 135 14.47 2.21 5.11
N VAL A 136 15.16 1.99 6.23
CA VAL A 136 16.62 2.20 6.34
C VAL A 136 17.37 1.27 5.39
N PHE A 137 16.99 0.00 5.35
CA PHE A 137 17.60 -0.99 4.47
C PHE A 137 17.40 -0.62 2.99
N PHE A 138 16.19 -0.24 2.60
CA PHE A 138 15.89 0.12 1.22
C PHE A 138 16.64 1.37 0.77
N VAL A 139 16.64 2.42 1.59
CA VAL A 139 17.42 3.64 1.30
C VAL A 139 18.90 3.30 1.17
N GLY A 140 19.45 2.49 2.09
CA GLY A 140 20.82 2.01 1.99
C GLY A 140 21.10 1.24 0.71
N TYR A 141 20.17 0.37 0.29
CA TYR A 141 20.29 -0.40 -0.94
C TYR A 141 20.19 0.48 -2.19
N CYS A 142 19.31 1.48 -2.21
CA CYS A 142 19.24 2.46 -3.30
C CYS A 142 20.54 3.27 -3.43
N VAL A 143 21.13 3.71 -2.31
CA VAL A 143 22.45 4.36 -2.30
C VAL A 143 23.52 3.42 -2.87
N TYR A 144 23.50 2.16 -2.47
CA TYR A 144 24.37 1.13 -3.03
C TYR A 144 24.19 0.98 -4.56
N CYS A 145 22.96 0.88 -5.06
CA CYS A 145 22.68 0.80 -6.50
C CYS A 145 23.29 1.99 -7.26
N VAL A 146 23.06 3.21 -6.78
CA VAL A 146 23.60 4.43 -7.39
C VAL A 146 25.14 4.46 -7.37
N SER A 147 25.76 3.92 -6.33
CA SER A 147 27.22 3.86 -6.22
C SER A 147 27.88 2.83 -7.13
N VAL A 148 27.16 1.76 -7.50
CA VAL A 148 27.71 0.62 -8.26
C VAL A 148 27.35 0.66 -9.73
N GLN A 149 26.15 1.15 -10.08
CA GLN A 149 25.67 1.12 -11.46
C GLN A 149 24.80 2.34 -11.79
N PRO A 150 25.09 3.08 -12.88
CA PRO A 150 24.21 4.16 -13.33
C PRO A 150 22.78 3.67 -13.61
N ILE A 151 21.78 4.48 -13.23
CA ILE A 151 20.34 4.16 -13.42
C ILE A 151 20.03 3.82 -14.88
N SER A 152 20.64 4.51 -15.84
CA SER A 152 20.42 4.26 -17.27
C SER A 152 20.80 2.84 -17.70
N VAL A 153 21.89 2.30 -17.13
CA VAL A 153 22.36 0.93 -17.40
C VAL A 153 21.43 -0.08 -16.74
N GLY A 154 21.04 0.16 -15.47
CA GLY A 154 20.06 -0.67 -14.77
C GLY A 154 18.72 -0.73 -15.50
N TRP A 155 18.24 0.41 -15.98
CA TRP A 155 16.98 0.49 -16.73
C TRP A 155 17.06 -0.21 -18.09
N ALA A 156 18.20 -0.12 -18.78
CA ALA A 156 18.43 -0.86 -20.01
C ALA A 156 18.37 -2.37 -19.77
N TYR A 157 18.97 -2.86 -18.68
CA TYR A 157 18.90 -4.26 -18.27
C TYR A 157 17.46 -4.68 -17.97
N ILE A 158 16.74 -3.92 -17.12
CA ILE A 158 15.35 -4.21 -16.74
C ILE A 158 14.43 -4.31 -17.96
N LYS A 159 14.58 -3.43 -18.95
CA LYS A 159 13.75 -3.49 -20.17
C LYS A 159 14.08 -4.67 -21.07
N ALA A 160 15.32 -5.16 -21.03
CA ALA A 160 15.76 -6.28 -21.85
C ALA A 160 15.45 -7.64 -21.21
N ASP A 161 15.32 -7.70 -19.87
CA ASP A 161 15.02 -8.91 -19.13
C ASP A 161 13.54 -9.02 -18.74
N THR A 162 12.92 -10.15 -19.08
CA THR A 162 11.49 -10.38 -18.93
C THR A 162 11.03 -10.29 -17.47
N TRP A 163 11.70 -10.99 -16.55
CA TRP A 163 11.26 -11.07 -15.14
C TRP A 163 11.60 -9.81 -14.34
N SER A 164 12.70 -9.14 -14.67
CA SER A 164 13.04 -7.83 -14.13
C SER A 164 11.99 -6.80 -14.53
N TYR A 165 11.56 -6.80 -15.79
CA TYR A 165 10.49 -5.93 -16.26
C TYR A 165 9.16 -6.20 -15.54
N VAL A 166 8.75 -7.48 -15.44
CA VAL A 166 7.55 -7.92 -14.70
C VAL A 166 7.58 -7.39 -13.27
N THR A 167 8.72 -7.52 -12.58
CA THR A 167 8.88 -7.08 -11.19
C THR A 167 8.68 -5.58 -11.04
N VAL A 168 9.24 -4.77 -11.95
CA VAL A 168 9.03 -3.31 -11.92
C VAL A 168 7.57 -2.96 -12.17
N ILE A 169 6.92 -3.59 -13.15
CA ILE A 169 5.50 -3.33 -13.43
C ILE A 169 4.60 -3.76 -12.25
N ASP A 170 4.95 -4.85 -11.56
CA ASP A 170 4.28 -5.28 -10.33
C ASP A 170 4.36 -4.19 -9.25
N VAL A 171 5.57 -3.68 -8.98
CA VAL A 171 5.80 -2.59 -8.01
C VAL A 171 5.00 -1.34 -8.37
N TRP A 172 5.03 -0.88 -9.62
CA TRP A 172 4.24 0.28 -10.06
C TRP A 172 2.74 0.07 -9.87
N THR A 173 2.25 -1.13 -10.15
CA THR A 173 0.85 -1.50 -9.94
C THR A 173 0.47 -1.41 -8.45
N GLY A 174 1.36 -1.89 -7.56
CA GLY A 174 1.22 -1.72 -6.12
C GLY A 174 1.24 -0.26 -5.66
N ILE A 175 2.14 0.55 -6.21
CA ILE A 175 2.23 1.99 -5.92
C ILE A 175 0.91 2.70 -6.27
N CYS A 176 0.27 2.37 -7.39
CA CYS A 176 -1.05 2.94 -7.75
C CYS A 176 -2.11 2.67 -6.67
N MET A 177 -2.11 1.47 -6.09
CA MET A 177 -3.00 1.12 -4.97
C MET A 177 -2.68 1.95 -3.71
N VAL A 178 -1.40 2.08 -3.35
CA VAL A 178 -0.98 2.87 -2.18
C VAL A 178 -1.29 4.35 -2.37
N VAL A 179 -1.04 4.92 -3.56
CA VAL A 179 -1.42 6.29 -3.93
C VAL A 179 -2.91 6.50 -3.76
N THR A 180 -3.74 5.57 -4.25
CA THR A 180 -5.20 5.65 -4.08
C THR A 180 -5.59 5.67 -2.61
N TYR A 181 -4.99 4.80 -1.80
CA TYR A 181 -5.22 4.76 -0.35
C TYR A 181 -4.83 6.08 0.33
N VAL A 182 -3.64 6.61 0.04
CA VAL A 182 -3.12 7.87 0.59
C VAL A 182 -4.01 9.05 0.21
N VAL A 183 -4.37 9.18 -1.07
CA VAL A 183 -5.25 10.26 -1.56
C VAL A 183 -6.59 10.21 -0.86
N VAL A 184 -7.21 9.03 -0.77
CA VAL A 184 -8.52 8.88 -0.13
C VAL A 184 -8.47 9.23 1.35
N ARG A 185 -7.37 8.89 2.04
CA ARG A 185 -7.20 9.14 3.48
C ARG A 185 -6.79 10.58 3.81
N GLU A 186 -5.83 11.14 3.08
CA GLU A 186 -5.11 12.35 3.47
C GLU A 186 -5.57 13.60 2.70
N PHE A 187 -6.07 13.48 1.48
CA PHE A 187 -6.25 14.63 0.59
C PHE A 187 -7.24 15.67 1.11
N HIS A 188 -8.23 15.26 1.90
CA HIS A 188 -9.18 16.21 2.48
C HIS A 188 -8.52 17.10 3.55
N ASP A 189 -7.76 16.50 4.46
CA ASP A 189 -7.27 17.16 5.67
C ASP A 189 -5.86 17.74 5.49
N ALA A 190 -5.03 17.14 4.64
CA ALA A 190 -3.61 17.43 4.50
C ALA A 190 -3.15 17.40 3.04
N LYS A 191 -3.72 18.26 2.19
CA LYS A 191 -3.46 18.33 0.74
C LYS A 191 -1.97 18.36 0.38
N LEU A 192 -1.20 19.26 0.99
CA LEU A 192 0.22 19.42 0.69
C LEU A 192 1.02 18.16 1.04
N PHE A 193 0.78 17.61 2.24
CA PHE A 193 1.41 16.36 2.68
C PHE A 193 1.07 15.22 1.71
N CYS A 194 -0.21 15.08 1.36
CA CYS A 194 -0.68 14.08 0.40
C CYS A 194 0.02 14.23 -0.95
N SER A 195 0.08 15.44 -1.53
CA SER A 195 0.72 15.68 -2.83
C SER A 195 2.22 15.36 -2.80
N LEU A 196 2.94 15.79 -1.75
CA LEU A 196 4.36 15.49 -1.59
C LEU A 196 4.59 13.98 -1.42
N LEU A 197 3.72 13.29 -0.69
CA LEU A 197 3.83 11.85 -0.50
C LEU A 197 3.54 11.07 -1.79
N VAL A 198 2.59 11.51 -2.61
CA VAL A 198 2.35 10.91 -3.94
C VAL A 198 3.58 11.07 -4.83
N VAL A 199 4.19 12.25 -4.84
CA VAL A 199 5.46 12.48 -5.56
C VAL A 199 6.56 11.55 -5.01
N ALA A 200 6.70 11.45 -3.69
CA ALA A 200 7.67 10.56 -3.06
C ALA A 200 7.44 9.08 -3.42
N LEU A 201 6.18 8.61 -3.47
CA LEU A 201 5.84 7.24 -3.87
C LEU A 201 6.24 6.94 -5.32
N ILE A 202 6.08 7.91 -6.23
CA ILE A 202 6.47 7.77 -7.65
C ILE A 202 7.98 7.61 -7.80
N PHE A 203 8.79 8.28 -6.98
CA PHE A 203 10.25 8.28 -7.11
C PHE A 203 10.97 7.30 -6.19
N LEU A 204 10.42 7.02 -5.01
CA LEU A 204 11.04 6.24 -3.94
C LEU A 204 10.29 4.94 -3.64
N GLY A 205 9.23 4.63 -4.38
CA GLY A 205 8.46 3.40 -4.25
C GLY A 205 7.98 3.15 -2.81
N ASN A 206 8.05 1.90 -2.36
CA ASN A 206 7.61 1.52 -1.02
C ASN A 206 8.53 2.00 0.11
N GLY A 207 9.67 2.62 -0.19
CA GLY A 207 10.39 3.43 0.80
C GLY A 207 9.54 4.59 1.32
N ALA A 208 8.81 5.27 0.43
CA ALA A 208 7.84 6.30 0.82
C ALA A 208 6.61 5.70 1.51
N THR A 209 6.19 4.48 1.12
CA THR A 209 5.14 3.73 1.84
C THR A 209 5.54 3.48 3.30
N CYS A 210 6.77 3.03 3.58
CA CYS A 210 7.25 2.84 4.95
C CYS A 210 7.26 4.14 5.76
N PHE A 211 7.75 5.24 5.17
CA PHE A 211 7.70 6.55 5.81
C PHE A 211 6.25 6.91 6.19
N TYR A 212 5.31 6.70 5.28
CA TYR A 212 3.90 6.97 5.54
C TYR A 212 3.31 6.08 6.64
N LEU A 213 3.64 4.79 6.65
CA LEU A 213 3.23 3.87 7.70
C LEU A 213 3.78 4.28 9.08
N LEU A 214 5.02 4.75 9.14
CA LEU A 214 5.63 5.30 10.36
C LEU A 214 4.94 6.59 10.80
N TYR A 215 4.65 7.50 9.87
CA TYR A 215 3.87 8.72 10.14
C TYR A 215 2.49 8.37 10.73
N LEU A 216 1.77 7.42 10.13
CA LEU A 216 0.49 6.96 10.65
C LEU A 216 0.62 6.36 12.05
N ALA A 217 1.61 5.49 12.27
CA ALA A 217 1.76 4.79 13.54
C ALA A 217 2.28 5.68 14.68
N LEU A 218 3.19 6.62 14.40
CA LEU A 218 3.89 7.42 15.41
C LEU A 218 3.26 8.78 15.64
N VAL A 219 2.69 9.39 14.59
CA VAL A 219 2.20 10.78 14.63
C VAL A 219 0.68 10.84 14.59
N ARG A 220 0.04 10.21 13.60
CA ARG A 220 -1.42 10.31 13.43
C ARG A 220 -2.20 9.44 14.41
N PHE A 221 -1.74 8.21 14.66
CA PHE A 221 -2.37 7.24 15.55
C PHE A 221 -1.40 6.70 16.62
N PRO A 222 -0.80 7.56 17.47
CA PRO A 222 0.25 7.18 18.42
C PRO A 222 -0.21 6.13 19.45
N ARG A 223 -1.52 6.04 19.69
CA ARG A 223 -2.15 5.08 20.60
C ARG A 223 -3.15 4.15 19.90
N GLY A 224 -3.25 4.23 18.58
CA GLY A 224 -4.17 3.41 17.79
C GLY A 224 -3.65 2.00 17.59
N SER A 225 -4.56 1.04 17.48
CA SER A 225 -4.24 -0.30 17.03
C SER A 225 -3.82 -0.30 15.55
N LEU A 226 -3.20 -1.38 15.06
CA LEU A 226 -2.96 -1.56 13.63
C LEU A 226 -4.26 -1.44 12.81
N ARG A 227 -5.38 -1.89 13.38
CA ARG A 227 -6.68 -1.74 12.73
C ARG A 227 -7.06 -0.27 12.53
N ASP A 228 -6.79 0.58 13.51
CA ASP A 228 -7.07 2.02 13.40
C ASP A 228 -6.12 2.67 12.38
N ILE A 229 -4.82 2.34 12.47
CA ILE A 229 -3.78 2.79 11.52
C ILE A 229 -4.17 2.50 10.07
N PHE A 230 -4.76 1.34 9.76
CA PHE A 230 -5.08 0.95 8.38
C PHE A 230 -6.53 1.25 7.95
N LEU A 231 -7.51 1.26 8.86
CA LEU A 231 -8.93 1.22 8.47
C LEU A 231 -9.80 2.35 9.06
N LEU A 232 -9.31 3.12 10.04
CA LEU A 232 -10.11 4.16 10.69
C LEU A 232 -10.43 5.32 9.73
N ASN A 233 -11.70 5.67 9.66
CA ASN A 233 -12.24 6.84 8.98
C ASN A 233 -12.64 7.89 10.01
N GLU A 234 -11.75 8.85 10.26
CA GLU A 234 -11.92 9.88 11.29
C GLU A 234 -13.03 10.89 10.95
N HIS A 235 -13.39 11.04 9.67
CA HIS A 235 -14.30 12.11 9.23
C HIS A 235 -15.75 11.91 9.69
N ILE A 236 -16.16 10.65 9.92
CA ILE A 236 -17.52 10.32 10.40
C ILE A 236 -17.68 10.69 11.89
N LEU A 237 -16.58 10.78 12.64
CA LEU A 237 -16.64 11.18 14.06
C LEU A 237 -16.96 12.67 14.24
N THR A 238 -16.66 13.50 13.24
CA THR A 238 -16.96 14.95 13.22
C THR A 238 -18.36 15.28 12.70
N GLU A 239 -18.95 14.45 11.83
CA GLU A 239 -20.29 14.70 11.29
C GLU A 239 -21.44 14.21 12.22
N ASP A 240 -21.19 13.21 13.06
CA ASP A 240 -22.17 12.64 14.00
C ASP A 240 -22.15 13.27 15.41
N ALA A 241 -21.38 14.34 15.65
CA ALA A 241 -21.44 15.05 16.92
C ALA A 241 -22.68 15.97 16.92
N PRO A 242 -23.77 15.66 17.66
CA PRO A 242 -24.85 16.62 17.79
C PRO A 242 -24.28 17.85 18.48
N LEU A 243 -24.43 19.01 17.83
CA LEU A 243 -24.34 20.32 18.48
C LEU A 243 -25.46 20.40 19.52
N LYS A 244 -25.33 19.69 20.65
CA LYS A 244 -26.06 20.00 21.87
C LYS A 244 -25.49 21.31 22.37
N ARG A 245 -26.08 22.42 21.90
CA ARG A 245 -26.01 23.68 22.65
C ARG A 245 -26.54 23.37 24.05
N PRO A 246 -25.81 23.72 25.13
CA PRO A 246 -26.41 23.70 26.45
C PRO A 246 -27.60 24.66 26.41
N GLU A 247 -28.82 24.13 26.60
CA GLU A 247 -29.95 24.96 26.98
C GLU A 247 -29.58 25.58 28.32
N VAL A 248 -29.25 26.87 28.29
CA VAL A 248 -29.17 27.69 29.49
C VAL A 248 -30.61 27.83 29.96
N SER A 249 -31.02 26.98 30.90
CA SER A 249 -32.24 27.17 31.66
C SER A 249 -32.03 28.40 32.55
N LEU A 250 -32.54 29.55 32.10
CA LEU A 250 -32.76 30.69 32.97
C LEU A 250 -33.96 30.35 33.86
N SER A 251 -33.66 29.97 35.10
CA SER A 251 -34.59 29.99 36.24
C SER A 251 -34.08 30.98 37.26
#